data_AF-A0A431MXR7-F1
#
_entry.id   AF-A0A431MXR7-F1
#
_cell.length_a   1.000
_cell.length_b   1.000
_cell.length_c   1.000
_cell.angle_alpha   90.00
_cell.angle_beta   90.00
_cell.angle_gamma   90.00
#
_symmetry.space_group_name_H-M   'P 1'
#
loop_
_entity.id
_entity.type
_entity.pdbx_description
1 polymer ?
#
loop_
_entity_poly.entity_id
_entity_poly.type
_entity_poly.pdbx_seq_one_letter_code
_entity_poly.pdbx_strand_id
1 'polypeptide(L)'
;MPLPAGSSERWPPLSVSRRSLLVGGSDTAFRQLIEGMVLFAQRLAVIREELAAHMQVSPPQFKIIMSLARAETPEMTATALATQLGVSMPFIVTETAKLMRLGLVKRRKNPADARSFLLELTAAGRQRVKEAAPLVRDVNDRLFGRIGRSEMDQLAVLTEALLAGSEQALGALREDGGEAPGARRRLSAVRA
;
A
#
# COMPACT_ATOMS: atom_id res chain seq x y z
N MET A 1 48.60 -16.57 -31.68
CA MET A 1 47.22 -16.07 -31.45
C MET A 1 47.12 -15.70 -29.97
N PRO A 2 47.07 -14.41 -29.60
CA PRO A 2 46.89 -14.03 -28.20
C PRO A 2 45.40 -14.08 -27.85
N LEU A 3 45.08 -14.63 -26.68
CA LEU A 3 43.73 -14.54 -26.10
C LEU A 3 43.43 -13.08 -25.75
N PRO A 4 42.24 -12.54 -26.06
CA PRO A 4 41.88 -11.19 -25.62
C PRO A 4 41.77 -11.17 -24.09
N ALA A 5 42.33 -10.13 -23.49
CA ALA A 5 42.18 -9.83 -22.07
C ALA A 5 40.70 -9.57 -21.76
N GLY A 6 39.99 -10.63 -21.38
CA GLY A 6 38.62 -10.54 -20.91
C GLY A 6 38.63 -9.83 -19.56
N SER A 7 38.27 -8.55 -19.54
CA SER A 7 37.61 -8.00 -18.35
C SER A 7 36.45 -8.95 -18.07
N SER A 8 36.51 -9.69 -16.98
CA SER A 8 35.43 -10.59 -16.56
C SER A 8 34.18 -9.74 -16.34
N GLU A 9 33.36 -9.62 -17.37
CA GLU A 9 32.15 -8.82 -17.35
C GLU A 9 31.27 -9.36 -16.23
N ARG A 10 30.98 -8.51 -15.25
CA ARG A 10 30.23 -8.93 -14.08
C ARG A 10 28.80 -9.27 -14.52
N TRP A 11 28.43 -10.54 -14.41
CA TRP A 11 27.11 -11.05 -14.75
C TRP A 11 26.39 -11.64 -13.53
N PRO A 12 25.12 -11.25 -13.25
CA PRO A 12 24.43 -10.14 -13.90
C PRO A 12 25.13 -8.79 -13.62
N PRO A 13 24.97 -7.79 -14.50
CA PRO A 13 25.46 -6.43 -14.24
C PRO A 13 24.88 -5.90 -12.93
N LEU A 14 25.57 -4.97 -12.28
CA LEU A 14 25.05 -4.30 -11.09
C LEU A 14 23.68 -3.66 -11.38
N SER A 15 22.71 -3.92 -10.50
CA SER A 15 21.37 -3.34 -10.50
C SER A 15 21.32 -1.97 -9.83
N VAL A 16 22.38 -1.60 -9.11
CA VAL A 16 22.52 -0.30 -8.45
C VAL A 16 23.94 0.24 -8.58
N SER A 17 24.04 1.56 -8.68
CA SER A 17 25.32 2.30 -8.72
C SER A 17 25.60 3.10 -7.45
N ARG A 18 24.62 3.22 -6.53
CA ARG A 18 24.77 3.98 -5.28
C ARG A 18 25.74 3.24 -4.34
N ARG A 19 26.81 3.92 -3.93
CA ARG A 19 27.85 3.34 -3.05
C ARG A 19 27.30 2.77 -1.74
N SER A 20 26.28 3.40 -1.16
CA SER A 20 25.61 2.91 0.06
C SER A 20 24.88 1.58 -0.10
N LEU A 21 24.64 1.14 -1.34
CA LEU A 21 23.97 -0.12 -1.66
C LEU A 21 24.96 -1.22 -2.12
N LEU A 22 26.26 -0.92 -2.09
CA LEU A 22 27.33 -1.84 -2.51
C LEU A 22 28.14 -2.30 -1.30
N VAL A 23 28.31 -3.61 -1.16
CA VAL A 23 29.21 -4.24 -0.18
C VAL A 23 30.35 -4.90 -0.94
N GLY A 24 31.60 -4.44 -0.72
CA GLY A 24 32.76 -4.94 -1.48
C GLY A 24 32.61 -4.76 -3.00
N GLY A 25 31.89 -3.71 -3.43
CA GLY A 25 31.58 -3.47 -4.85
C GLY A 25 30.50 -4.40 -5.43
N SER A 26 29.80 -5.21 -4.63
CA SER A 26 28.68 -6.05 -5.05
C SER A 26 27.34 -5.55 -4.50
N ASP A 27 26.27 -5.76 -5.28
CA ASP A 27 24.89 -5.45 -4.91
C ASP A 27 24.09 -6.71 -4.50
N THR A 28 24.75 -7.84 -4.28
CA THR A 28 24.08 -9.10 -3.87
C THR A 28 23.20 -8.91 -2.65
N ALA A 29 23.69 -8.21 -1.62
CA ALA A 29 22.91 -7.93 -0.41
C ALA A 29 21.68 -7.05 -0.70
N PHE A 30 21.80 -6.09 -1.62
CA PHE A 30 20.69 -5.27 -2.08
C PHE A 30 19.63 -6.11 -2.80
N ARG A 31 20.03 -7.02 -3.71
CA ARG A 31 19.09 -7.91 -4.40
C ARG A 31 18.33 -8.83 -3.44
N GLN A 32 19.04 -9.43 -2.49
CA GLN A 32 18.43 -10.25 -1.44
C GLN A 32 17.42 -9.46 -0.60
N LEU A 33 17.73 -8.19 -0.29
CA LEU A 33 16.79 -7.29 0.38
C LEU A 33 15.53 -7.08 -0.46
N ILE A 34 15.66 -6.76 -1.76
CA ILE A 34 14.51 -6.57 -2.66
C ILE A 34 13.66 -7.84 -2.76
N GLU A 35 14.27 -9.01 -2.95
CA GLU A 35 13.56 -10.29 -2.98
C GLU A 35 12.80 -10.55 -1.68
N GLY A 36 13.45 -10.29 -0.54
CA GLY A 36 12.82 -10.40 0.78
C GLY A 36 11.65 -9.43 0.95
N MET A 37 11.79 -8.17 0.51
CA MET A 37 10.73 -7.16 0.55
C MET A 37 9.54 -7.55 -0.32
N VAL A 38 9.76 -8.07 -1.52
CA VAL A 38 8.69 -8.51 -2.43
C VAL A 38 7.91 -9.68 -1.80
N LEU A 39 8.62 -10.69 -1.29
CA LEU A 39 7.99 -11.83 -0.62
C LEU A 39 7.21 -11.39 0.63
N PHE A 40 7.78 -10.47 1.42
CA PHE A 40 7.11 -9.93 2.59
C PHE A 40 5.85 -9.14 2.22
N ALA A 41 5.90 -8.29 1.20
CA ALA A 41 4.75 -7.52 0.72
C ALA A 41 3.60 -8.42 0.25
N GLN A 42 3.92 -9.51 -0.45
CA GLN A 42 2.93 -10.52 -0.86
C GLN A 42 2.26 -11.19 0.34
N ARG A 43 3.06 -11.65 1.31
CA ARG A 43 2.52 -12.27 2.55
C ARG A 43 1.69 -11.28 3.36
N LEU A 44 2.15 -10.04 3.45
CA LEU A 44 1.42 -8.96 4.12
C LEU A 44 0.08 -8.70 3.43
N ALA A 45 0.02 -8.71 2.09
CA ALA A 45 -1.22 -8.55 1.35
C ALA A 45 -2.22 -9.67 1.69
N VAL A 46 -1.79 -10.93 1.66
CA VAL A 46 -2.64 -12.09 2.04
C VAL A 46 -3.14 -11.96 3.48
N ILE A 47 -2.27 -11.59 4.43
CA ILE A 47 -2.69 -11.34 5.82
C ILE A 47 -3.80 -10.28 5.89
N ARG A 48 -3.69 -9.19 5.11
CA ARG A 48 -4.73 -8.15 5.08
C ARG A 48 -6.02 -8.63 4.42
N GLU A 49 -5.96 -9.53 3.45
CA GLU A 49 -7.13 -10.16 2.85
C GLU A 49 -7.87 -11.05 3.85
N GLU A 50 -7.14 -11.90 4.58
CA GLU A 50 -7.70 -12.76 5.63
C GLU A 50 -8.35 -11.95 6.76
N LEU A 51 -7.68 -10.89 7.24
CA LEU A 51 -8.27 -9.98 8.24
C LEU A 51 -9.56 -9.31 7.74
N ALA A 52 -9.62 -8.95 6.45
CA ALA A 52 -10.82 -8.38 5.86
C ALA A 52 -11.95 -9.41 5.79
N ALA A 53 -11.64 -10.64 5.39
CA ALA A 53 -12.58 -11.75 5.32
C ALA A 53 -13.17 -12.10 6.71
N HIS A 54 -12.34 -12.11 7.76
CA HIS A 54 -12.81 -12.25 9.14
C HIS A 54 -13.78 -11.15 9.57
N MET A 55 -13.57 -9.93 9.07
CA MET A 55 -14.47 -8.80 9.26
C MET A 55 -15.58 -8.74 8.19
N GLN A 56 -15.78 -9.82 7.43
CA GLN A 56 -16.72 -10.02 6.31
C GLN A 56 -16.90 -8.76 5.45
N VAL A 57 -15.78 -8.20 5.02
CA VAL A 57 -15.71 -7.08 4.08
C VAL A 57 -14.60 -7.36 3.06
N SER A 58 -14.59 -6.63 1.96
CA SER A 58 -13.49 -6.73 1.00
C SER A 58 -12.19 -6.10 1.56
N PRO A 59 -11.01 -6.44 1.04
CA PRO A 59 -9.75 -5.85 1.50
C PRO A 59 -9.70 -4.31 1.40
N PRO A 60 -10.21 -3.67 0.32
CA PRO A 60 -10.35 -2.21 0.28
C PRO A 60 -11.28 -1.65 1.35
N GLN A 61 -12.39 -2.32 1.62
CA GLN A 61 -13.37 -1.91 2.63
C GLN A 61 -12.79 -2.01 4.05
N PHE A 62 -12.01 -3.05 4.32
CA PHE A 62 -11.25 -3.18 5.57
C PHE A 62 -10.31 -1.99 5.75
N LYS A 63 -9.55 -1.61 4.71
CA LYS A 63 -8.67 -0.42 4.77
C LYS A 63 -9.45 0.85 5.06
N ILE A 64 -10.60 1.07 4.43
CA ILE A 64 -11.48 2.22 4.69
C ILE A 64 -11.98 2.24 6.14
N ILE A 65 -12.50 1.12 6.64
CA ILE A 65 -13.01 1.03 8.02
C ILE A 65 -11.90 1.31 9.02
N MET A 66 -10.73 0.69 8.86
CA MET A 66 -9.59 0.90 9.76
C MET A 66 -9.01 2.32 9.65
N SER A 67 -9.11 2.95 8.48
CA SER A 67 -8.75 4.36 8.30
C SER A 67 -9.67 5.27 9.09
N LEU A 68 -10.99 5.11 8.96
CA LEU A 68 -11.98 5.89 9.71
C LEU A 68 -11.89 5.62 11.22
N ALA A 69 -11.55 4.39 11.63
CA ALA A 69 -11.41 4.02 13.03
C ALA A 69 -10.20 4.68 13.72
N ARG A 70 -9.17 5.06 12.97
CA ARG A 70 -7.92 5.66 13.46
C ARG A 70 -7.81 7.16 13.20
N ALA A 71 -8.84 7.74 12.57
CA ALA A 71 -8.87 9.17 12.31
C ALA A 71 -8.85 9.95 13.63
N GLU A 72 -8.09 11.05 13.67
CA GLU A 72 -8.03 11.94 14.84
C GLU A 72 -9.39 12.58 15.12
N THR A 73 -10.16 12.83 14.05
CA THR A 73 -11.54 13.28 14.11
C THR A 73 -12.50 12.11 13.88
N PRO A 74 -13.73 12.16 14.43
CA PRO A 74 -14.74 11.11 14.21
C PRO A 74 -15.14 10.88 12.74
N GLU A 75 -14.76 11.82 11.87
CA GLU A 75 -15.16 11.88 10.47
C GLU A 75 -14.01 12.34 9.57
N MET A 76 -14.02 11.89 8.32
CA MET A 76 -13.06 12.27 7.29
C MET A 76 -13.78 12.65 6.00
N THR A 77 -13.23 13.58 5.22
CA THR A 77 -13.74 13.80 3.86
C THR A 77 -13.38 12.62 2.96
N ALA A 78 -14.21 12.33 1.95
CA ALA A 78 -13.90 11.31 0.96
C ALA A 78 -12.58 11.60 0.22
N THR A 79 -12.24 12.88 0.01
CA THR A 79 -10.98 13.30 -0.60
C THR A 79 -9.79 12.97 0.30
N ALA A 80 -9.86 13.30 1.59
CA ALA A 80 -8.79 12.97 2.54
C ALA A 80 -8.57 11.45 2.64
N LEU A 81 -9.67 10.69 2.65
CA LEU A 81 -9.62 9.24 2.64
C LEU A 81 -8.99 8.68 1.36
N ALA A 82 -9.30 9.25 0.19
CA ALA A 82 -8.69 8.87 -1.09
C ALA A 82 -7.18 9.10 -1.09
N THR A 83 -6.75 10.30 -0.66
CA THR A 83 -5.34 10.66 -0.52
C THR A 83 -4.61 9.74 0.44
N GLN A 84 -5.16 9.53 1.65
CA GLN A 84 -4.53 8.68 2.67
C GLN A 84 -4.39 7.22 2.22
N LEU A 85 -5.34 6.71 1.43
CA LEU A 85 -5.30 5.34 0.94
C LEU A 85 -4.58 5.17 -0.41
N GLY A 86 -4.13 6.27 -1.05
CA GLY A 86 -3.47 6.24 -2.35
C GLY A 86 -4.36 5.71 -3.48
N VAL A 87 -5.67 5.97 -3.42
CA VAL A 87 -6.66 5.46 -4.39
C VAL A 87 -7.47 6.60 -5.00
N SER A 88 -8.15 6.34 -6.11
CA SER A 88 -8.95 7.35 -6.80
C SER A 88 -10.22 7.71 -6.03
N MET A 89 -10.70 8.94 -6.20
CA MET A 89 -11.96 9.39 -5.61
C MET A 89 -13.19 8.55 -6.03
N PRO A 90 -13.37 8.16 -7.32
CA PRO A 90 -14.46 7.28 -7.71
C PRO A 90 -14.43 5.91 -7.02
N PHE A 91 -13.23 5.41 -6.72
CA PHE A 91 -13.05 4.16 -5.99
C PHE A 91 -13.55 4.29 -4.54
N ILE A 92 -13.16 5.37 -3.83
CA ILE A 92 -13.67 5.65 -2.48
C ILE A 92 -15.19 5.78 -2.47
N VAL A 93 -15.77 6.52 -3.41
CA VAL A 93 -17.23 6.69 -3.50
C VAL A 93 -17.92 5.33 -3.68
N THR A 94 -17.37 4.47 -4.54
CA THR A 94 -17.93 3.13 -4.79
C THR A 94 -17.86 2.23 -3.57
N GLU A 95 -16.71 2.14 -2.90
CA GLU A 95 -16.53 1.25 -1.75
C GLU A 95 -17.25 1.76 -0.50
N THR A 96 -17.30 3.07 -0.28
CA THR A 96 -18.08 3.65 0.84
C THR A 96 -19.57 3.47 0.62
N ALA A 97 -20.08 3.51 -0.61
CA ALA A 97 -21.48 3.17 -0.90
C ALA A 97 -21.82 1.71 -0.57
N LYS A 98 -20.91 0.77 -0.79
CA LYS A 98 -21.06 -0.62 -0.34
C LYS A 98 -21.10 -0.72 1.18
N LEU A 99 -20.19 -0.02 1.87
CA LEU A 99 -20.15 0.02 3.34
C LEU A 99 -21.38 0.68 3.97
N MET A 100 -21.96 1.70 3.32
CA MET A 100 -23.23 2.30 3.73
C MET A 100 -24.40 1.31 3.61
N ARG A 101 -24.44 0.50 2.54
CA ARG A 101 -25.43 -0.57 2.39
C ARG A 101 -25.29 -1.67 3.45
N LEU A 102 -24.07 -1.93 3.90
CA LEU A 102 -23.80 -2.82 5.04
C LEU A 102 -24.08 -2.16 6.41
N GLY A 103 -24.45 -0.88 6.44
CA GLY A 103 -24.70 -0.14 7.68
C GLY A 103 -23.45 0.13 8.52
N LEU A 104 -22.25 0.00 7.96
CA LEU A 104 -20.97 0.15 8.69
C LEU A 104 -20.42 1.58 8.63
N VAL A 105 -20.73 2.30 7.55
CA VAL A 105 -20.34 3.70 7.33
C VAL A 105 -21.60 4.53 7.12
N LYS A 106 -21.57 5.80 7.52
CA LYS A 106 -22.58 6.80 7.14
C LYS A 106 -21.91 8.03 6.57
N ARG A 107 -22.68 8.79 5.80
CA ARG A 107 -22.25 10.02 5.13
C ARG A 107 -23.06 11.21 5.66
N ARG A 108 -22.38 12.31 5.98
CA ARG A 108 -22.99 13.60 6.34
C ARG A 108 -22.57 14.70 5.36
N LYS A 109 -23.44 15.67 5.11
CA LYS A 109 -23.09 16.88 4.35
C LYS A 109 -21.96 17.60 5.08
N ASN A 110 -20.94 18.03 4.34
CA ASN A 110 -19.90 18.86 4.93
C ASN A 110 -20.42 20.31 5.08
N PRO A 111 -20.49 20.86 6.31
CA PRO A 111 -20.94 22.24 6.51
C PRO A 111 -19.98 23.28 5.93
N ALA A 112 -18.69 22.95 5.77
CA ALA A 112 -17.67 23.85 5.26
C ALA A 112 -17.58 23.87 3.72
N ASP A 113 -18.04 22.81 3.04
CA ASP A 113 -18.06 22.74 1.57
C ASP A 113 -19.20 21.84 1.10
N ALA A 114 -20.24 22.46 0.54
CA ALA A 114 -21.45 21.78 0.06
C ALA A 114 -21.19 20.78 -1.08
N ARG A 115 -20.03 20.84 -1.75
CA ARG A 115 -19.62 19.90 -2.81
C ARG A 115 -18.97 18.64 -2.26
N SER A 116 -18.69 18.59 -0.96
CA SER A 116 -18.03 17.47 -0.30
C SER A 116 -18.91 16.83 0.77
N PHE A 117 -18.53 15.63 1.18
CA PHE A 117 -19.19 14.89 2.25
C PHE A 117 -18.19 14.32 3.23
N LEU A 118 -18.64 14.22 4.48
CA LEU A 118 -17.92 13.61 5.58
C LEU A 118 -18.40 12.16 5.73
N LEU A 119 -17.44 11.27 5.96
CA LEU A 119 -17.62 9.85 6.18
C LEU A 119 -17.24 9.53 7.61
N GLU A 120 -18.06 8.73 8.28
CA GLU A 120 -17.82 8.29 9.66
C GLU A 120 -18.33 6.86 9.84
N LEU A 121 -17.77 6.14 10.81
CA LEU A 121 -18.29 4.83 11.20
C LEU A 121 -19.66 4.99 11.89
N THR A 122 -20.56 4.06 11.61
CA THR A 122 -21.79 3.91 12.41
C THR A 122 -21.47 3.24 13.75
N ALA A 123 -22.47 3.10 14.62
CA ALA A 123 -22.33 2.28 15.83
C ALA A 123 -21.99 0.81 15.48
N ALA A 124 -22.64 0.24 14.47
CA ALA A 124 -22.34 -1.10 13.97
C ALA A 124 -20.92 -1.21 13.38
N GLY A 125 -20.48 -0.20 12.61
CA GLY A 125 -19.11 -0.14 12.11
C GLY A 125 -18.06 -0.13 13.23
N ARG A 126 -18.29 0.68 14.27
CA ARG A 126 -17.41 0.70 15.46
C ARG A 126 -17.41 -0.63 16.20
N GLN A 127 -18.57 -1.27 16.34
CA GLN A 127 -18.68 -2.56 17.01
C GLN A 127 -17.91 -3.66 16.24
N ARG A 128 -18.01 -3.66 14.92
CA ARG A 128 -17.26 -4.57 14.04
C ARG A 128 -15.73 -4.43 14.19
N VAL A 129 -15.24 -3.20 14.33
CA VAL A 129 -13.82 -2.94 14.60
C VAL A 129 -13.41 -3.51 15.96
N LYS A 130 -14.24 -3.34 17.00
CA LYS A 130 -13.96 -3.89 18.34
C LYS A 130 -13.88 -5.41 18.32
N GLU A 131 -14.78 -6.06 17.59
CA GLU A 131 -14.81 -7.52 17.44
C GLU A 131 -13.59 -8.06 16.67
N ALA A 132 -13.10 -7.33 15.67
CA ALA A 132 -11.90 -7.70 14.92
C ALA A 132 -10.58 -7.43 15.69
N ALA A 133 -10.60 -6.51 16.67
CA ALA A 133 -9.39 -6.03 17.33
C ALA A 133 -8.51 -7.13 17.97
N PRO A 134 -9.04 -8.15 18.67
CA PRO A 134 -8.22 -9.22 19.23
C PRO A 134 -7.42 -9.99 18.18
N LEU A 135 -8.06 -10.34 17.05
CA LEU A 135 -7.41 -11.03 15.95
C LEU A 135 -6.36 -10.14 15.27
N VAL A 136 -6.70 -8.88 14.99
CA VAL A 136 -5.76 -7.92 14.39
C VAL A 136 -4.53 -7.75 15.28
N ARG A 137 -4.71 -7.70 16.60
CA ARG A 137 -3.61 -7.62 17.57
C ARG A 137 -2.74 -8.87 17.53
N ASP A 138 -3.31 -10.07 17.70
CA ASP A 138 -2.52 -11.32 17.69
C ASP A 138 -1.72 -11.50 16.38
N VAL A 139 -2.34 -11.19 15.24
CA VAL A 139 -1.67 -11.25 13.94
C VAL A 139 -0.51 -10.26 13.85
N ASN A 140 -0.70 -9.00 14.29
CA ASN A 140 0.38 -8.01 14.26
C ASN A 140 1.48 -8.37 15.28
N ASP A 141 1.14 -8.84 16.47
CA ASP A 141 2.11 -9.24 17.51
C ASP A 141 2.99 -10.41 17.01
N ARG A 142 2.43 -11.37 16.28
CA ARG A 142 3.20 -12.45 15.64
C ARG A 142 4.07 -11.95 14.49
N LEU A 143 3.53 -11.06 13.65
CA LEU A 143 4.24 -10.53 12.48
C LEU A 143 5.45 -9.67 12.89
N PHE A 144 5.30 -8.88 13.96
CA PHE A 144 6.31 -7.94 14.43
C PHE A 144 7.03 -8.37 15.72
N GLY A 145 6.74 -9.55 16.27
CA GLY A 145 7.22 -10.00 17.59
C GLY A 145 8.73 -10.20 17.75
N ARG A 146 9.52 -10.00 16.69
CA ARG A 146 10.99 -10.03 16.71
C ARG A 146 11.63 -8.66 16.46
N ILE A 147 10.83 -7.60 16.40
CA ILE A 147 11.27 -6.24 16.07
C ILE A 147 11.18 -5.39 17.34
N GLY A 148 12.32 -4.85 17.78
CA GLY A 148 12.39 -3.93 18.91
C GLY A 148 11.92 -2.51 18.55
N ARG A 149 11.87 -1.64 19.56
CA ARG A 149 11.43 -0.24 19.40
C ARG A 149 12.32 0.53 18.41
N SER A 150 13.64 0.40 18.54
CA SER A 150 14.60 1.08 17.67
C SER A 150 14.49 0.63 16.21
N GLU A 151 14.33 -0.67 15.97
CA GLU A 151 14.16 -1.22 14.63
C GLU A 151 12.82 -0.78 14.02
N MET A 152 11.76 -0.68 14.83
CA MET A 152 10.47 -0.18 14.37
C MET A 152 10.54 1.30 13.95
N ASP A 153 11.21 2.14 14.73
CA ASP A 153 11.40 3.56 14.39
C ASP A 153 12.21 3.71 13.09
N GLN A 154 13.27 2.91 12.93
CA GLN A 154 14.07 2.88 11.70
C GLN A 154 13.24 2.39 10.49
N LEU A 155 12.45 1.33 10.67
CA LEU A 155 11.58 0.80 9.63
C LEU A 155 10.57 1.85 9.15
N ALA A 156 9.99 2.63 10.07
CA ALA A 156 9.07 3.71 9.73
C ALA A 156 9.75 4.77 8.84
N VAL A 157 10.90 5.28 9.28
CA VAL A 157 11.68 6.28 8.52
C VAL A 157 12.09 5.77 7.14
N LEU A 158 12.58 4.53 7.06
CA LEU A 158 12.99 3.92 5.80
C LEU A 158 11.80 3.70 4.85
N THR A 159 10.66 3.29 5.38
CA THR A 159 9.44 3.10 4.58
C THR A 159 8.96 4.41 3.98
N GLU A 160 8.94 5.50 4.76
CA GLU A 160 8.58 6.83 4.27
C GLU A 160 9.54 7.31 3.17
N ALA A 161 10.85 7.14 3.37
CA ALA A 161 11.85 7.51 2.37
C ALA A 161 11.70 6.71 1.07
N LEU A 162 11.41 5.41 1.17
CA LEU A 162 11.18 4.54 0.01
C LEU A 162 9.87 4.87 -0.72
N LEU A 163 8.81 5.21 0.00
CA LEU A 163 7.55 5.68 -0.60
C LEU A 163 7.78 6.96 -1.42
N ALA A 164 8.47 7.95 -0.85
CA ALA A 164 8.81 9.18 -1.56
C ALA A 164 9.69 8.92 -2.81
N GLY A 165 10.66 8.01 -2.72
CA GLY A 165 11.49 7.61 -3.86
C GLY A 165 10.73 6.81 -4.95
N SER A 166 9.67 6.09 -4.56
CA SER A 166 8.92 5.22 -5.48
C SER A 166 8.19 5.99 -6.59
N GLU A 167 7.71 7.21 -6.30
CA GLU A 167 7.06 8.06 -7.30
C GLU A 167 8.01 8.45 -8.43
N GLN A 168 9.25 8.80 -8.08
CA GLN A 168 10.30 9.13 -9.04
C GLN A 168 10.68 7.90 -9.88
N ALA A 169 10.82 6.73 -9.25
CA ALA A 169 11.12 5.49 -9.95
C ALA A 169 10.01 5.10 -10.94
N LEU A 170 8.75 5.26 -10.56
CA LEU A 170 7.60 5.05 -11.45
C LEU A 170 7.56 6.06 -12.59
N GLY A 171 7.96 7.31 -12.35
CA GLY A 171 8.12 8.33 -13.38
C GLY A 171 9.15 7.93 -14.43
N ALA A 172 10.36 7.58 -14.00
CA ALA A 172 11.45 7.14 -14.88
C ALA A 172 11.05 5.94 -15.75
N LEU A 173 10.37 4.93 -15.19
CA LEU A 173 9.89 3.77 -15.96
C LEU A 173 8.82 4.14 -17.01
N ARG A 174 8.04 5.19 -16.78
CA ARG A 174 7.04 5.68 -17.74
C ARG A 174 7.66 6.55 -18.84
N GLU A 175 8.77 7.22 -18.54
CA GLU A 175 9.54 8.05 -19.47
C GLU A 175 10.43 7.19 -20.36
N ASP A 176 11.13 6.20 -19.80
CA ASP A 176 11.94 5.22 -20.52
C ASP A 176 11.07 4.24 -21.32
N GLY A 177 9.86 3.96 -20.82
CA GLY A 177 8.85 3.12 -21.47
C GLY A 177 7.85 3.95 -22.27
N GLY A 178 8.28 4.54 -23.40
CA GLY A 178 7.35 5.12 -24.38
C GLY A 178 6.21 4.14 -24.69
N GLU A 179 4.97 4.55 -24.35
CA GLU A 179 3.72 3.75 -24.38
C GLU A 179 3.88 2.23 -24.15
N ALA A 180 3.78 1.80 -22.90
CA ALA A 180 3.65 0.37 -22.59
C ALA A 180 2.54 -0.31 -23.42
N PRO A 181 2.81 -1.42 -24.14
CA PRO A 181 1.81 -2.16 -24.90
C PRO A 181 0.85 -2.86 -23.92
N GLY A 182 -0.21 -2.15 -23.55
CA GLY A 182 -1.22 -2.60 -22.58
C GLY A 182 -2.25 -1.53 -22.23
N ALA A 183 -1.91 -0.25 -22.40
CA ALA A 183 -2.82 0.86 -22.11
C ALA A 183 -4.06 0.91 -23.03
N ARG A 184 -4.03 0.26 -24.21
CA ARG A 184 -5.16 0.24 -25.16
C ARG A 184 -6.24 -0.82 -24.89
N ARG A 185 -6.09 -1.76 -23.93
CA ARG A 185 -7.05 -2.87 -23.74
C ARG A 185 -8.01 -2.76 -22.55
N ARG A 186 -8.10 -1.61 -21.86
CA ARG A 186 -9.11 -1.40 -20.79
C ARG A 186 -10.17 -0.33 -21.09
N LEU A 187 -10.28 0.15 -22.34
CA LEU A 187 -11.30 1.12 -22.76
C LEU A 187 -12.27 0.62 -23.85
N SER A 188 -12.29 -0.68 -24.17
CA SER A 188 -13.24 -1.25 -25.15
C SER A 188 -14.24 -2.26 -24.59
N ALA A 189 -14.39 -2.39 -23.27
CA ALA A 189 -15.37 -3.31 -22.65
C ALA A 189 -16.43 -2.60 -21.78
N VAL A 190 -16.79 -1.35 -22.13
CA VAL A 190 -18.04 -0.71 -21.69
C VAL A 190 -18.69 -0.09 -22.93
N ARG A 191 -19.24 -0.96 -23.78
CA ARG A 191 -20.30 -0.65 -24.76
C ARG A 191 -20.81 -1.97 -25.35
N ALA A 192 -21.66 -2.63 -24.59
CA ALA A 192 -22.78 -3.45 -25.04
C ALA A 192 -23.77 -3.51 -23.86
#